data_AF-A0A518GCL4-F1
#
_entry.id   AF-A0A518GCL4-F1
#
_cell.length_a   1.000
_cell.length_b   1.000
_cell.length_c   1.000
_cell.angle_alpha   90.00
_cell.angle_beta   90.00
_cell.angle_gamma   90.00
#
_symmetry.space_group_name_H-M   'P 1'
#
loop_
_entity.id
_entity.type
_entity.pdbx_description
1 polymer ?
#
loop_
_entity_poly.entity_id
_entity_poly.type
_entity_poly.pdbx_seq_one_letter_code
_entity_poly.pdbx_strand_id
1 'polypeptide(L)'
;MTEPSNLPKPGTLSRAEKKQRHFERLQRLPRVVKSYLQGLSILEIAEKEGVRRSLIDKDMRYARGIWRKRVEESAEEYLDRELEKLNLIETEAWAAWERSKLSTLETMREKGEDGKVKRRRVVRQNYGDPRFLDQARKIVDDRCKMLKIGQYSTEESNVIHARTVEVVVETVEQVNRIMNYEQYEELLGPSDN
;
A
#
# COMPACT_ATOMS: atom_id res chain seq x y z
N MET A 1 45.08 -47.83 -15.89
CA MET A 1 43.98 -47.76 -14.91
C MET A 1 43.71 -46.28 -14.65
N THR A 2 42.64 -45.74 -15.23
CA THR A 2 42.13 -44.41 -14.89
C THR A 2 40.63 -44.49 -15.06
N GLU A 3 39.91 -44.70 -13.95
CA GLU A 3 38.45 -44.69 -13.94
C GLU A 3 37.93 -43.27 -14.23
N PRO A 4 36.92 -43.10 -15.09
CA PRO A 4 36.34 -41.80 -15.36
C PRO A 4 35.56 -41.29 -14.14
N SER A 5 36.08 -40.22 -13.54
CA SER A 5 35.47 -39.39 -12.51
C SER A 5 34.04 -38.98 -12.86
N ASN A 6 33.07 -39.67 -12.27
CA ASN A 6 31.65 -39.34 -12.38
C ASN A 6 31.28 -38.23 -11.37
N LEU A 7 31.65 -36.99 -11.68
CA LEU A 7 31.16 -35.82 -10.96
C LEU A 7 29.77 -35.45 -11.51
N PRO A 8 28.71 -35.42 -10.69
CA PRO A 8 27.38 -35.05 -11.15
C PRO A 8 27.32 -33.58 -11.57
N LYS A 9 26.75 -33.33 -12.76
CA LYS A 9 26.41 -31.99 -13.29
C LYS A 9 25.48 -31.24 -12.32
N PRO A 10 25.45 -29.89 -12.31
CA PRO A 10 24.64 -29.11 -11.38
C PRO A 10 23.15 -29.38 -11.59
N GLY A 11 22.61 -30.33 -10.82
CA GLY A 11 21.26 -30.82 -10.93
C GLY A 11 20.25 -29.91 -10.24
N THR A 12 19.15 -29.64 -10.93
CA THR A 12 17.96 -28.99 -10.40
C THR A 12 17.46 -29.78 -9.17
N LEU A 13 17.44 -29.13 -7.99
CA LEU A 13 17.01 -29.77 -6.72
C LEU A 13 15.60 -30.37 -6.85
N SER A 14 15.44 -31.59 -6.34
CA SER A 14 14.14 -32.25 -6.18
C SER A 14 13.25 -31.47 -5.20
N ARG A 15 11.92 -31.61 -5.35
CA ARG A 15 10.93 -30.96 -4.47
C ARG A 15 11.15 -31.30 -2.99
N ALA A 16 11.53 -32.54 -2.69
CA ALA A 16 11.81 -32.99 -1.33
C ALA A 16 13.04 -32.29 -0.74
N GLU A 17 14.12 -32.18 -1.51
CA GLU A 17 15.36 -31.52 -1.10
C GLU A 17 15.16 -30.01 -0.90
N LYS A 18 14.33 -29.37 -1.74
CA LYS A 18 13.93 -27.97 -1.57
C LYS A 18 13.20 -27.75 -0.25
N LYS A 19 12.25 -28.63 0.09
CA LYS A 19 11.50 -28.58 1.35
C LYS A 19 12.42 -28.76 2.56
N GLN A 20 13.34 -29.71 2.48
CA GLN A 20 14.32 -29.97 3.54
C GLN A 20 15.24 -28.76 3.78
N ARG A 21 15.81 -28.19 2.71
CA ARG A 21 16.65 -26.98 2.80
C ARG A 21 15.89 -25.77 3.35
N HIS A 22 14.61 -25.64 2.99
CA HIS A 22 13.75 -24.58 3.52
C HIS A 22 13.52 -24.77 5.03
N PHE A 23 13.25 -26.00 5.47
CA PHE A 23 13.07 -26.33 6.88
C PHE A 23 14.35 -26.07 7.70
N GLU A 24 15.52 -26.50 7.20
CA GLU A 24 16.82 -26.23 7.84
C GLU A 24 17.10 -24.73 7.97
N ARG A 25 16.76 -23.94 6.94
CA ARG A 25 16.84 -22.47 7.03
C ARG A 25 15.97 -21.95 8.17
N LEU A 26 14.70 -22.33 8.21
CA LEU A 26 13.76 -21.84 9.23
C LEU A 26 14.21 -22.17 10.66
N GLN A 27 14.83 -23.34 10.87
CA GLN A 27 15.38 -23.71 12.17
C GLN A 27 16.62 -22.89 12.56
N ARG A 28 17.47 -22.52 11.58
CA ARG A 28 18.70 -21.75 11.82
C ARG A 28 18.44 -20.24 11.96
N LEU A 29 17.47 -19.72 11.21
CA LEU A 29 17.20 -18.29 11.08
C LEU A 29 17.08 -17.52 12.41
N PRO A 30 16.38 -18.02 13.45
CA PRO A 30 16.24 -17.28 14.71
C PRO A 30 17.58 -17.06 15.42
N ARG A 31 18.49 -18.05 15.37
CA ARG A 31 19.82 -17.95 16.01
C ARG A 31 20.75 -17.00 15.26
N VAL A 32 20.71 -17.07 13.92
CA VAL A 32 21.45 -16.18 13.02
C VAL A 32 21.03 -14.72 13.21
N VAL A 33 19.72 -14.46 13.17
CA VAL A 33 19.15 -13.12 13.36
C VAL A 33 19.47 -12.59 14.75
N LYS A 34 19.29 -13.40 15.80
CA LYS A 34 19.63 -12.99 17.17
C LYS A 34 21.10 -12.59 17.29
N SER A 35 22.01 -13.40 16.74
CA SER A 35 23.45 -13.12 16.80
C SER A 35 23.80 -11.85 16.01
N TYR A 36 23.18 -11.63 14.85
CA TYR A 36 23.36 -10.39 14.07
C TYR A 36 22.87 -9.15 14.83
N LEU A 37 21.70 -9.23 15.48
CA LEU A 37 21.16 -8.14 16.29
C LEU A 37 22.00 -7.84 17.54
N GLN A 38 22.75 -8.82 18.03
CA GLN A 38 23.72 -8.65 19.11
C GLN A 38 25.05 -8.02 18.64
N GLY A 39 25.18 -7.70 17.35
CA GLY A 39 26.33 -7.03 16.78
C GLY A 39 27.39 -7.95 16.17
N LEU A 40 27.16 -9.27 16.13
CA LEU A 40 28.11 -10.18 15.49
C LEU A 40 28.10 -9.98 13.96
N SER A 41 29.29 -10.02 13.37
CA SER A 41 29.46 -9.97 11.92
C SER A 41 29.01 -11.27 11.26
N ILE A 42 28.71 -11.21 9.95
CA ILE A 42 28.31 -12.39 9.16
C ILE A 42 29.39 -13.49 9.22
N LEU A 43 30.66 -13.12 9.32
CA LEU A 43 31.78 -14.06 9.42
C LEU A 43 31.75 -14.82 10.75
N GLU A 44 31.63 -14.11 11.87
CA GLU A 44 31.56 -14.71 13.21
C GLU A 44 30.31 -15.58 13.37
N ILE A 45 29.18 -15.17 12.78
CA ILE A 45 27.95 -15.97 12.78
C ILE A 45 28.13 -17.26 11.97
N ALA A 46 28.81 -17.18 10.83
CA ALA A 46 29.08 -18.35 9.99
C ALA A 46 29.98 -19.37 10.72
N GLU A 47 31.02 -18.88 11.41
CA GLU A 47 31.88 -19.70 12.26
C GLU A 47 31.10 -20.35 13.41
N LYS A 48 30.29 -19.55 14.13
CA LYS A 48 29.47 -20.00 15.25
C LYS A 48 28.44 -21.06 14.86
N GLU A 49 27.81 -20.93 13.69
CA GLU A 49 26.81 -21.89 13.20
C GLU A 49 27.44 -23.04 12.37
N GLY A 50 28.76 -23.03 12.15
CA GLY A 50 29.47 -24.07 11.40
C GLY A 50 29.08 -24.14 9.92
N VAL A 51 28.70 -23.02 9.30
CA VAL A 51 28.24 -22.97 7.91
C VAL A 51 29.05 -21.99 7.07
N ARG A 52 28.92 -22.08 5.74
CA ARG A 52 29.57 -21.14 4.83
C ARG A 52 28.96 -19.74 4.98
N ARG A 53 29.81 -18.69 4.94
CA ARG A 53 29.40 -17.27 4.94
C ARG A 53 28.27 -16.97 3.95
N SER A 54 28.33 -17.52 2.73
CA SER A 54 27.33 -17.31 1.69
C SER A 54 25.95 -17.87 2.04
N LEU A 55 25.87 -18.86 2.94
CA LEU A 55 24.61 -19.39 3.44
C LEU A 55 23.98 -18.40 4.44
N ILE A 56 24.78 -17.83 5.35
CA ILE A 56 24.33 -16.80 6.28
C ILE A 56 23.85 -15.56 5.53
N ASP A 57 24.55 -15.13 4.48
CA ASP A 57 24.10 -13.99 3.64
C ASP A 57 22.70 -14.25 3.03
N LYS A 58 22.48 -15.45 2.48
CA LYS A 58 21.17 -15.84 1.94
C LYS A 58 20.09 -15.88 3.01
N ASP A 59 20.41 -16.36 4.21
CA ASP A 59 19.49 -16.37 5.33
C ASP A 59 19.16 -14.95 5.80
N MET A 60 20.15 -14.06 5.88
CA MET A 60 19.92 -12.65 6.23
C MET A 60 19.07 -11.92 5.18
N ARG A 61 19.26 -12.18 3.89
CA ARG A 61 18.37 -11.65 2.84
C ARG A 61 16.95 -12.16 3.00
N TYR A 62 16.78 -13.44 3.31
CA TYR A 62 15.47 -14.04 3.57
C TYR A 62 14.79 -13.41 4.81
N ALA A 63 15.53 -13.24 5.91
CA ALA A 63 15.03 -12.57 7.12
C ALA A 63 14.62 -11.12 6.84
N ARG A 64 15.45 -10.35 6.11
CA ARG A 64 15.11 -8.98 5.70
C ARG A 64 13.85 -8.94 4.83
N GLY A 65 13.66 -9.92 3.95
CA GLY A 65 12.44 -10.04 3.14
C GLY A 65 11.20 -10.27 4.02
N ILE A 66 11.28 -11.15 5.02
CA ILE A 66 10.19 -11.36 5.99
C ILE A 66 9.91 -10.08 6.77
N TRP A 67 10.95 -9.41 7.28
CA TRP A 67 10.77 -8.16 8.02
C TRP A 67 10.13 -7.07 7.18
N ARG A 68 10.56 -6.92 5.93
CA ARG A 68 9.94 -5.97 5.00
C ARG A 68 8.46 -6.26 4.83
N LYS A 69 8.09 -7.50 4.51
CA LYS A 69 6.69 -7.90 4.37
C LYS A 69 5.88 -7.62 5.63
N ARG A 70 6.43 -7.93 6.80
CA ARG A 70 5.73 -7.68 8.07
C ARG A 70 5.58 -6.19 8.38
N VAL A 71 6.55 -5.38 7.99
CA VAL A 71 6.48 -3.92 8.10
C VAL A 71 5.45 -3.37 7.12
N GLU A 72 5.40 -3.88 5.88
CA GLU A 72 4.38 -3.55 4.88
C GLU A 72 2.98 -3.92 5.39
N GLU A 73 2.76 -5.16 5.84
CA GLU A 73 1.51 -5.63 6.46
C GLU A 73 1.10 -4.75 7.64
N SER A 74 2.04 -4.42 8.54
CA SER A 74 1.75 -3.53 9.66
C SER A 74 1.40 -2.11 9.19
N ALA A 75 2.06 -1.59 8.15
CA ALA A 75 1.76 -0.28 7.60
C ALA A 75 0.38 -0.26 6.92
N GLU A 76 -0.01 -1.33 6.24
CA GLU A 76 -1.36 -1.53 5.70
C GLU A 76 -2.41 -1.56 6.81
N GLU A 77 -2.19 -2.33 7.89
CA GLU A 77 -3.09 -2.36 9.06
C GLU A 77 -3.26 -0.97 9.71
N TYR A 78 -2.17 -0.19 9.82
CA TYR A 78 -2.26 1.18 10.31
C TYR A 78 -3.02 2.10 9.35
N LEU A 79 -2.78 1.98 8.04
CA LEU A 79 -3.47 2.75 7.02
C LEU A 79 -4.98 2.47 7.05
N ASP A 80 -5.37 1.19 7.11
CA ASP A 80 -6.76 0.76 7.17
C ASP A 80 -7.47 1.33 8.41
N ARG A 81 -6.83 1.24 9.58
CA ARG A 81 -7.40 1.77 10.83
C ARG A 81 -7.62 3.28 10.76
N GLU A 82 -6.70 4.03 10.17
CA GLU A 82 -6.87 5.48 10.04
C GLU A 82 -7.91 5.83 8.98
N LEU A 83 -8.00 5.07 7.88
CA LEU A 83 -9.07 5.23 6.88
C LEU A 83 -10.45 4.95 7.47
N GLU A 84 -10.60 3.95 8.33
CA GLU A 84 -11.85 3.67 9.04
C GLU A 84 -12.29 4.85 9.90
N LYS A 85 -11.36 5.50 10.62
CA LYS A 85 -11.66 6.70 11.41
C LYS A 85 -12.12 7.85 10.50
N LEU A 86 -11.44 8.07 9.38
CA LEU A 86 -11.84 9.10 8.41
C LEU A 86 -13.22 8.82 7.82
N ASN A 87 -13.54 7.56 7.52
CA ASN A 87 -14.85 7.16 7.01
C ASN A 87 -15.97 7.43 8.02
N LEU A 88 -15.72 7.16 9.30
CA LEU A 88 -16.68 7.47 10.37
C LEU A 88 -16.95 8.98 10.44
N ILE A 89 -15.90 9.80 10.46
CA ILE A 89 -16.04 11.27 10.56
C ILE A 89 -16.70 11.83 9.30
N GLU A 90 -16.38 11.32 8.12
CA GLU A 90 -17.03 11.72 6.87
C GLU A 90 -18.53 11.41 6.90
N THR A 91 -18.90 10.21 7.35
CA THR A 91 -20.30 9.80 7.47
C THR A 91 -21.07 10.74 8.41
N GLU A 92 -20.49 11.07 9.57
CA GLU A 92 -21.09 12.01 10.52
C GLU A 92 -21.17 13.44 9.96
N ALA A 93 -20.17 13.89 9.20
CA ALA A 93 -20.19 15.20 8.55
C ALA A 93 -21.31 15.29 7.51
N TRP A 94 -21.48 14.25 6.67
CA TRP A 94 -22.59 14.17 5.72
C TRP A 94 -23.95 14.12 6.44
N ALA A 95 -24.08 13.32 7.49
CA ALA A 95 -25.31 13.26 8.28
C ALA A 95 -25.63 14.61 8.95
N ALA A 96 -24.62 15.34 9.41
CA ALA A 96 -24.79 16.68 9.96
C ALA A 96 -25.20 17.71 8.89
N TRP A 97 -24.62 17.63 7.69
CA TRP A 97 -25.05 18.42 6.54
C TRP A 97 -26.53 18.16 6.21
N GLU A 98 -26.94 16.90 6.09
CA GLU A 98 -28.33 16.54 5.81
C GLU A 98 -29.29 17.07 6.90
N ARG A 99 -28.94 16.91 8.18
CA ARG A 99 -29.71 17.46 9.29
C ARG A 99 -29.79 18.98 9.27
N SER A 100 -28.72 19.66 8.85
CA SER A 100 -28.69 21.13 8.80
C SER A 100 -29.63 21.73 7.75
N LYS A 101 -30.06 20.95 6.75
CA LYS A 101 -31.06 21.36 5.75
C LYS A 101 -32.50 21.25 6.26
N LEU A 102 -32.73 20.59 7.40
CA LEU A 102 -34.07 20.47 7.96
C LEU A 102 -34.59 21.83 8.43
N SER A 103 -35.84 22.14 8.07
CA SER A 103 -36.49 23.40 8.44
C SER A 103 -36.61 23.51 9.96
N THR A 104 -36.25 24.67 10.51
CA THR A 104 -36.41 24.93 11.95
C THR A 104 -37.73 25.66 12.21
N LEU A 105 -38.47 25.19 13.22
CA LEU A 105 -39.68 25.84 13.71
C LEU A 105 -39.30 26.86 14.77
N GLU A 106 -39.27 28.14 14.40
CA GLU A 106 -39.13 29.22 15.37
C GLU A 106 -40.50 29.59 15.93
N THR A 107 -40.68 29.48 17.24
CA THR A 107 -41.89 29.97 17.92
C THR A 107 -41.59 31.31 18.57
N MET A 108 -42.04 32.39 17.93
CA MET A 108 -41.94 33.74 18.50
C MET A 108 -43.13 34.02 19.41
N ARG A 109 -42.86 34.63 20.57
CA ARG A 109 -43.90 35.18 21.46
C ARG A 109 -43.90 36.69 21.28
N GLU A 110 -44.95 37.20 20.66
CA GLU A 110 -45.17 38.65 20.55
C GLU A 110 -46.14 39.08 21.66
N LYS A 111 -45.80 40.17 22.35
CA LYS A 111 -46.68 40.83 23.30
C LYS A 111 -47.56 41.78 22.50
N GLY A 112 -48.85 41.51 22.43
CA GLY A 112 -49.80 42.45 21.81
C GLY A 112 -49.95 43.71 22.66
N GLU A 113 -50.41 44.78 22.04
CA GLU A 113 -50.69 46.08 22.66
C GLU A 113 -51.59 45.96 23.92
N ASP A 114 -52.50 44.98 23.92
CA ASP A 114 -53.41 44.66 25.04
C ASP A 114 -52.78 43.85 26.19
N GLY A 115 -51.46 43.66 26.20
CA GLY A 115 -50.74 42.86 27.20
C GLY A 115 -50.89 41.34 27.08
N LYS A 116 -51.72 40.84 26.16
CA LYS A 116 -51.89 39.40 25.87
C LYS A 116 -50.74 38.87 25.00
N VAL A 117 -50.17 37.73 25.37
CA VAL A 117 -49.08 37.07 24.63
C VAL A 117 -49.67 36.23 23.49
N LYS A 118 -49.38 36.61 22.23
CA LYS A 118 -49.67 35.79 21.04
C LYS A 118 -48.45 34.95 20.68
N ARG A 119 -48.68 33.66 20.40
CA ARG A 119 -47.65 32.76 19.86
C ARG A 119 -47.77 32.70 18.34
N ARG A 120 -46.69 33.03 17.65
CA ARG A 120 -46.54 32.90 16.20
C ARG A 120 -45.52 31.81 15.91
N ARG A 121 -45.89 30.84 15.07
CA ARG A 121 -44.93 29.85 14.54
C ARG A 121 -44.48 30.31 13.18
N VAL A 122 -43.18 30.46 12.99
CA VAL A 122 -42.54 30.76 11.71
C VAL A 122 -41.71 29.54 11.32
N VAL A 123 -42.02 28.96 10.17
CA VAL A 123 -41.20 27.90 9.58
C VAL A 123 -40.11 28.57 8.77
N ARG A 124 -38.84 28.42 9.18
CA ARG A 124 -37.71 28.84 8.36
C ARG A 124 -37.15 27.63 7.64
N GLN A 125 -37.09 27.70 6.31
CA GLN A 125 -36.31 26.75 5.52
C GLN A 125 -34.82 27.02 5.77
N ASN A 126 -34.08 25.94 6.00
CA ASN A 126 -32.62 25.99 6.13
C ASN A 126 -32.00 25.42 4.86
N TYR A 127 -30.95 26.07 4.36
CA TYR A 127 -30.24 25.64 3.15
C TYR A 127 -29.00 24.78 3.44
N GLY A 128 -28.81 24.40 4.72
CA GLY A 128 -27.66 23.65 5.20
C GLY A 128 -26.51 24.54 5.68
N ASP A 129 -25.73 24.05 6.64
CA ASP A 129 -24.53 24.73 7.13
C ASP A 129 -23.29 24.30 6.33
N PRO A 130 -22.67 25.20 5.53
CA PRO A 130 -21.56 24.87 4.65
C PRO A 130 -20.31 24.37 5.38
N ARG A 131 -20.21 24.57 6.71
CA ARG A 131 -19.09 24.06 7.51
C ARG A 131 -18.97 22.54 7.46
N PHE A 132 -20.10 21.83 7.35
CA PHE A 132 -20.08 20.37 7.24
C PHE A 132 -19.50 19.89 5.90
N LEU A 133 -19.74 20.63 4.81
CA LEU A 133 -19.14 20.34 3.51
C LEU A 133 -17.65 20.69 3.48
N ASP A 134 -17.23 21.77 4.13
CA ASP A 134 -15.81 22.11 4.28
C ASP A 134 -15.07 21.01 5.07
N GLN A 135 -15.71 20.48 6.12
CA GLN A 135 -15.18 19.35 6.88
C GLN A 135 -15.07 18.08 6.01
N ALA A 136 -16.10 17.76 5.22
CA ALA A 136 -16.05 16.63 4.29
C ALA A 136 -14.93 16.79 3.26
N ARG A 137 -14.76 17.99 2.69
CA ARG A 137 -13.67 18.30 1.75
C ARG A 137 -12.29 18.10 2.37
N LYS A 138 -12.08 18.53 3.63
CA LYS A 138 -10.81 18.32 4.36
C LYS A 138 -10.53 16.83 4.55
N ILE A 139 -11.54 16.04 4.90
CA ILE A 139 -11.39 14.59 5.08
C ILE A 139 -11.01 13.90 3.77
N VAL A 140 -11.62 14.29 2.65
CA VAL A 140 -11.26 13.79 1.32
C VAL A 140 -9.81 14.15 0.97
N ASP A 141 -9.39 15.39 1.26
CA ASP A 141 -8.01 15.83 1.04
C ASP A 141 -7.00 15.04 1.89
N ASP A 142 -7.30 14.80 3.16
CA ASP A 142 -6.45 14.00 4.06
C ASP A 142 -6.37 12.53 3.61
N ARG A 143 -7.47 11.97 3.09
CA ARG A 143 -7.48 10.64 2.47
C ARG A 143 -6.59 10.58 1.24
N CYS A 144 -6.66 11.59 0.36
CA CYS A 144 -5.78 11.69 -0.81
C CYS A 144 -4.30 11.80 -0.43
N LYS A 145 -3.97 12.50 0.67
CA LYS A 145 -2.60 12.57 1.21
C LYS A 145 -2.13 11.22 1.73
N MET A 146 -2.95 10.54 2.54
CA MET A 146 -2.61 9.24 3.11
C MET A 146 -2.42 8.16 2.05
N LEU A 147 -3.28 8.15 1.02
CA LEU A 147 -3.21 7.20 -0.09
C LEU A 147 -2.23 7.63 -1.19
N LYS A 148 -1.64 8.84 -1.10
CA LYS A 148 -0.75 9.44 -2.11
C LYS A 148 -1.35 9.45 -3.52
N ILE A 149 -2.62 9.84 -3.63
CA ILE A 149 -3.35 9.89 -4.90
C ILE A 149 -3.35 11.32 -5.46
N GLY A 150 -3.26 11.45 -6.79
CA GLY A 150 -3.35 12.73 -7.48
C GLY A 150 -2.14 13.63 -7.24
N GLN A 151 -2.37 14.86 -6.77
CA GLN A 151 -1.32 15.85 -6.51
C GLN A 151 -0.33 15.45 -5.38
N TYR A 152 -0.68 14.43 -4.60
CA TYR A 152 0.15 13.90 -3.51
C TYR A 152 0.90 12.61 -3.89
N SER A 153 0.82 12.18 -5.16
CA SER A 153 1.63 11.07 -5.65
C SER A 153 3.11 11.48 -5.69
N THR A 154 3.96 10.64 -5.09
CA THR A 154 5.42 10.76 -5.21
C THR A 154 5.90 9.90 -6.38
N GLU A 155 7.03 10.22 -7.01
CA GLU A 155 7.59 9.41 -8.13
C GLU A 155 7.81 7.92 -7.74
N GLU A 156 7.99 7.62 -6.45
CA GLU A 156 8.12 6.27 -5.89
C GLU A 156 6.78 5.60 -5.51
N SER A 157 5.67 6.34 -5.58
CA SER A 157 4.32 5.81 -5.35
C SER A 157 3.86 5.21 -6.67
N ASN A 158 3.91 3.89 -6.76
CA ASN A 158 3.43 3.11 -7.90
C ASN A 158 1.90 3.22 -8.06
N VAL A 159 1.42 4.39 -8.47
CA VAL A 159 0.12 4.58 -9.09
C VAL A 159 0.37 4.69 -10.59
N ILE A 160 -0.23 3.73 -11.30
CA ILE A 160 -0.32 3.54 -12.76
C ILE A 160 -0.01 4.84 -13.51
N HIS A 161 1.26 5.06 -13.84
CA HIS A 161 1.57 5.92 -14.96
C HIS A 161 1.10 5.11 -16.16
N ALA A 162 0.03 5.53 -16.81
CA ALA A 162 -0.17 5.16 -18.21
C ALA A 162 1.04 5.73 -18.95
N ARG A 163 2.13 4.96 -18.98
CA ARG A 163 3.40 5.31 -19.58
C ARG A 163 3.12 5.41 -21.06
N THR A 164 2.78 6.62 -21.50
CA THR A 164 2.43 6.86 -22.89
C THR A 164 3.74 6.79 -23.65
N VAL A 165 3.99 5.67 -24.30
CA VAL A 165 5.15 5.50 -25.17
C VAL A 165 4.69 5.91 -26.56
N GLU A 166 5.17 7.07 -27.00
CA GLU A 166 4.93 7.54 -28.36
C GLU A 166 5.84 6.74 -29.29
N VAL A 167 5.28 5.81 -30.06
CA VAL A 167 6.02 4.99 -31.02
C VAL A 167 5.77 5.53 -32.41
N VAL A 168 6.81 6.09 -33.04
CA VAL A 168 6.77 6.46 -34.46
C VAL A 168 7.03 5.20 -35.26
N VAL A 169 6.04 4.80 -36.06
CA VAL A 169 6.13 3.68 -37.01
C VAL A 169 6.06 4.19 -38.44
N GLU A 170 6.79 3.54 -39.32
CA GLU A 170 6.85 3.90 -40.74
C GLU A 170 5.87 3.07 -41.57
N THR A 171 5.40 1.92 -41.05
CA THR A 171 4.53 0.99 -41.79
C THR A 171 3.39 0.41 -40.95
N VAL A 172 2.28 0.06 -41.60
CA VAL A 172 1.07 -0.50 -40.97
C VAL A 172 1.32 -1.87 -40.32
N GLU A 173 2.26 -2.65 -40.84
CA GLU A 173 2.65 -3.94 -40.26
C GLU A 173 3.35 -3.79 -38.90
N GLN A 174 4.10 -2.71 -38.70
CA GLN A 174 4.74 -2.40 -37.41
C GLN A 174 3.69 -2.06 -36.34
N VAL A 175 2.61 -1.35 -36.71
CA VAL A 175 1.48 -1.05 -35.83
C VAL A 175 0.85 -2.34 -35.30
N ASN A 176 0.61 -3.32 -36.17
CA ASN A 176 -0.03 -4.58 -35.80
C ASN A 176 0.84 -5.46 -34.88
N ARG A 177 2.17 -5.35 -34.97
CA ARG A 177 3.09 -6.01 -34.02
C ARG A 177 3.08 -5.34 -32.64
N ILE A 178 3.05 -4.02 -32.59
CA ILE A 178 3.06 -3.26 -31.33
C ILE A 178 1.75 -3.44 -30.54
N MET A 179 0.62 -3.56 -31.24
CA MET A 179 -0.69 -3.78 -30.60
C MET A 179 -0.85 -5.17 -29.99
N ASN A 180 0.03 -6.12 -30.34
CA ASN A 180 0.04 -7.46 -29.77
C ASN A 180 0.97 -7.48 -28.54
N TYR A 181 0.40 -7.14 -27.38
CA TYR A 181 1.10 -6.90 -26.11
C TYR A 181 2.06 -8.01 -25.64
N GLU A 182 1.95 -9.23 -26.16
CA GLU A 182 2.80 -10.36 -25.78
C GLU A 182 4.27 -10.22 -26.20
N GLN A 183 4.58 -9.38 -27.19
CA GLN A 183 5.95 -9.18 -27.70
C GLN A 183 6.64 -7.91 -27.16
N TYR A 184 5.96 -7.15 -26.30
CA TYR A 184 6.43 -5.84 -25.83
C TYR A 184 7.59 -5.94 -24.82
N GLU A 185 7.66 -7.00 -24.03
CA GLU A 185 8.76 -7.20 -23.07
C GLU A 185 10.10 -7.55 -23.75
N GLU A 186 10.09 -8.20 -24.92
CA GLU A 186 11.31 -8.54 -25.67
C GLU A 186 12.00 -7.30 -26.28
N LEU A 187 11.26 -6.23 -26.55
CA LEU A 187 11.78 -4.98 -27.13
C LEU A 187 12.42 -4.03 -26.12
N LEU A 188 12.15 -4.22 -24.82
CA LEU A 188 12.66 -3.37 -23.73
C LEU A 188 13.86 -3.99 -22.99
N GLY A 189 14.30 -5.19 -23.39
CA GLY A 189 15.57 -5.74 -22.94
C GLY A 189 16.73 -4.85 -23.41
N PRO A 190 17.82 -4.70 -22.63
CA PRO A 190 18.98 -3.95 -23.08
C PRO A 190 19.48 -4.58 -24.38
N SER A 191 19.53 -3.78 -25.45
CA SER A 191 20.22 -4.17 -26.67
C SER A 191 21.68 -4.40 -26.30
N ASP A 192 22.12 -5.66 -26.34
CA ASP A 192 23.53 -6.01 -26.23
C ASP A 192 24.33 -5.15 -27.23
N ASN A 193 25.20 -4.30 -26.67
CA ASN A 193 26.28 -3.60 -27.37
C ASN A 193 27.56 -3.90 -26.62
#